data_AF-A0A3C1KA68-F1
#
_entry.id   AF-A0A3C1KA68-F1
#
_cell.length_a   1.000
_cell.length_b   1.000
_cell.length_c   1.000
_cell.angle_alpha   90.00
_cell.angle_beta   90.00
_cell.angle_gamma   90.00
#
_symmetry.space_group_name_H-M   'P 1'
#
loop_
_entity.id
_entity.type
_entity.pdbx_description
1 polymer ?
#
loop_
_entity_poly.entity_id
_entity_poly.type
_entity_poly.pdbx_seq_one_letter_code
_entity_poly.pdbx_strand_id
1 'polypeptide(L)' 'LASRLRSANTLLSGQTSDVLPTDRARLEGIARLLEYPPGSATRVEEDWMRASRRARQVFERLFYG' A
#
# COMPACT_ATOMS: atom_id res chain seq x y z
N LEU A 1 -6.00 -4.09 3.05
CA LEU A 1 -4.79 -3.68 2.28
C LEU A 1 -3.84 -2.84 3.12
N ALA A 2 -4.26 -1.69 3.68
CA ALA A 2 -3.39 -0.81 4.47
C ALA A 2 -2.58 -1.52 5.56
N SER A 3 -3.24 -2.32 6.42
CA SER A 3 -2.56 -3.07 7.48
C SER A 3 -1.50 -4.02 6.94
N ARG A 4 -1.78 -4.70 5.82
CA ARG A 4 -0.82 -5.61 5.16
C ARG A 4 0.38 -4.84 4.60
N LEU A 5 0.16 -3.67 3.98
CA LEU A 5 1.25 -2.81 3.49
C LEU A 5 2.12 -2.30 4.64
N ARG A 6 1.53 -1.87 5.75
CA ARG A 6 2.26 -1.44 6.95
C ARG A 6 3.11 -2.57 7.51
N SER A 7 2.52 -3.75 7.70
CA SER A 7 3.26 -4.94 8.16
C SER A 7 4.38 -5.32 7.20
N ALA A 8 4.13 -5.34 5.88
CA ALA A 8 5.16 -5.64 4.89
C ALA A 8 6.29 -4.61 4.89
N ASN A 9 5.98 -3.33 5.05
CA ASN A 9 6.98 -2.27 5.17
C ASN A 9 7.85 -2.44 6.43
N THR A 10 7.24 -2.74 7.57
CA THR A 10 7.99 -3.04 8.81
C THR A 10 8.87 -4.28 8.64
N LEU A 11 8.34 -5.36 8.06
CA LEU A 11 9.11 -6.59 7.82
C LEU A 11 10.29 -6.38 6.88
N LEU A 12 10.12 -5.56 5.83
CA LEU A 12 11.16 -5.29 4.85
C LEU A 12 12.25 -4.34 5.39
N SER A 13 11.84 -3.28 6.10
CA SER A 13 12.74 -2.18 6.48
C SER A 13 13.25 -2.23 7.92
N GLY A 14 12.62 -3.02 8.79
CA GLY A 14 12.85 -2.97 10.24
C GLY A 14 12.30 -1.70 10.90
N GLN A 15 11.64 -0.82 10.16
CA GLN A 15 11.08 0.44 10.65
C GLN A 15 9.56 0.49 10.45
N THR A 16 8.83 0.93 11.47
CA THR A 16 7.39 1.17 11.35
C THR A 16 7.14 2.56 10.77
N SER A 17 6.35 2.61 9.70
CA SER A 17 5.91 3.86 9.06
C SER A 17 4.51 3.69 8.50
N ASP A 18 3.76 4.79 8.51
CA ASP A 18 2.41 4.90 7.93
C ASP A 18 2.42 5.43 6.50
N VAL A 19 3.60 5.74 5.96
CA VAL A 19 3.79 6.25 4.61
C VAL A 19 4.22 5.11 3.70
N LEU A 20 3.50 4.93 2.59
CA LEU A 20 3.92 4.00 1.55
C LEU A 20 5.21 4.53 0.89
N PRO A 21 6.29 3.73 0.79
CA PRO A 21 7.50 4.15 0.11
C PRO A 21 7.24 4.47 -1.37
N THR A 22 7.89 5.49 -1.89
CA THR A 22 7.89 5.83 -3.33
C THR A 22 9.06 5.19 -4.07
N ASP A 23 10.06 4.67 -3.34
CA ASP A 23 11.20 3.96 -3.91
C ASP A 23 10.76 2.65 -4.58
N ARG A 24 11.15 2.47 -5.83
CA ARG A 24 10.75 1.34 -6.67
C ARG A 24 11.21 0.00 -6.13
N ALA A 25 12.44 -0.07 -5.60
CA ALA A 25 13.02 -1.31 -5.10
C ALA A 25 12.32 -1.76 -3.81
N ARG A 26 12.01 -0.82 -2.91
CA ARG A 26 11.20 -1.09 -1.71
C ARG A 26 9.78 -1.53 -2.07
N LEU A 27 9.13 -0.87 -3.04
CA LEU A 27 7.81 -1.29 -3.51
C LEU A 27 7.82 -2.71 -4.10
N GLU A 28 8.85 -3.08 -4.85
CA GLU A 28 9.02 -4.46 -5.34
C GLU A 28 9.20 -5.44 -4.17
N GLY A 29 10.02 -5.11 -3.17
CA GLY A 29 10.17 -5.94 -1.96
C GLY A 29 8.85 -6.14 -1.21
N ILE A 30 8.06 -5.07 -1.04
CA ILE A 30 6.71 -5.14 -0.46
C ILE A 30 5.80 -6.02 -1.34
N ALA A 31 5.85 -5.88 -2.66
CA ALA A 31 5.07 -6.68 -3.59
C ALA A 31 5.35 -8.18 -3.40
N ARG A 32 6.62 -8.57 -3.28
CA ARG A 32 7.01 -9.96 -3.03
C ARG A 32 6.51 -10.49 -1.69
N LEU A 33 6.62 -9.70 -0.61
CA LEU A 33 6.08 -10.08 0.71
C LEU A 33 4.56 -10.23 0.72
N LEU A 34 3.87 -9.52 -0.17
CA LEU A 34 2.42 -9.62 -0.35
C LEU A 34 2.01 -10.62 -1.44
N GLU A 35 2.95 -11.44 -1.92
CA GLU A 35 2.72 -12.52 -2.89
C GLU A 35 2.28 -12.04 -4.28
N TYR A 36 2.61 -10.79 -4.63
CA TYR A 36 2.44 -10.31 -6.00
C TYR A 36 3.49 -10.93 -6.93
N PRO A 37 3.18 -11.11 -8.23
CA PRO A 37 4.16 -11.56 -9.21
C PRO A 37 5.40 -10.64 -9.30
N PRO A 38 6.55 -11.15 -9.78
CA PRO A 38 7.71 -10.32 -10.11
C PRO A 38 7.35 -9.08 -10.94
N GLY A 39 7.94 -7.93 -10.60
CA GLY A 39 7.75 -6.67 -11.34
C GLY A 39 6.43 -5.96 -11.04
N SER A 40 5.77 -6.30 -9.93
CA SER A 40 4.45 -5.76 -9.57
C SER A 40 4.49 -4.48 -8.73
N ALA A 41 5.65 -3.82 -8.58
CA ALA A 41 5.75 -2.58 -7.81
C ALA A 41 4.70 -1.51 -8.21
N THR A 42 4.48 -1.26 -9.52
CA THR A 42 3.43 -0.33 -9.98
C THR A 42 2.05 -0.81 -9.55
N ARG A 43 1.77 -2.10 -9.69
CA ARG A 43 0.46 -2.68 -9.37
C ARG A 43 0.13 -2.53 -7.89
N VAL A 44 1.11 -2.71 -7.01
CA VAL A 44 0.93 -2.50 -5.56
C VAL A 44 0.56 -1.05 -5.25
N GLU A 45 1.26 -0.10 -5.87
CA GLU A 45 1.00 1.33 -5.72
C GLU A 45 -0.40 1.71 -6.24
N GLU A 46 -0.79 1.20 -7.42
CA GLU A 46 -2.12 1.41 -8.00
C GLU A 46 -3.24 0.80 -7.14
N ASP A 47 -3.04 -0.41 -6.62
CA ASP A 47 -3.99 -1.07 -5.73
C ASP A 47 -4.18 -0.27 -4.44
N TRP A 48 -3.07 0.25 -3.87
CA TRP A 48 -3.13 1.13 -2.71
C TRP A 48 -3.90 2.42 -3.01
N MET A 49 -3.55 3.11 -4.08
CA MET A 49 -4.22 4.35 -4.50
C MET A 49 -5.71 4.13 -4.79
N ARG A 50 -6.07 3.00 -5.40
CA ARG A 50 -7.47 2.64 -5.66
C ARG A 50 -8.23 2.41 -4.36
N ALA A 51 -7.65 1.64 -3.43
CA ALA A 51 -8.26 1.35 -2.15
C ALA A 51 -8.43 2.61 -1.29
N SER A 52 -7.42 3.49 -1.23
CA SER A 52 -7.46 4.73 -0.46
C SER A 52 -8.47 5.74 -1.03
N ARG A 53 -8.54 5.89 -2.36
CA ARG A 53 -9.58 6.72 -3.00
C ARG A 53 -10.99 6.21 -2.71
N ARG A 54 -11.22 4.90 -2.81
CA ARG A 54 -12.52 4.30 -2.49
C ARG A 54 -12.89 4.54 -1.02
N ALA A 55 -11.93 4.35 -0.11
CA ALA A 55 -12.14 4.62 1.31
C ALA A 55 -12.50 6.09 1.56
N ARG A 56 -11.82 7.02 0.89
CA ARG A 56 -12.15 8.45 0.96
C ARG A 56 -13.55 8.74 0.44
N GLN A 57 -13.94 8.21 -0.72
CA GLN A 57 -15.30 8.40 -1.25
C GLN A 57 -16.39 7.90 -0.31
N VAL A 58 -16.19 6.72 0.31
CA VAL A 58 -17.14 6.18 1.29
C VAL A 58 -17.21 7.06 2.53
N PHE A 59 -16.06 7.51 3.03
CA PHE A 59 -15.99 8.40 4.18
C PHE A 59 -16.69 9.73 3.91
N GLU A 60 -16.38 10.40 2.80
CA GLU A 60 -17.03 11.66 2.42
C GLU A 60 -18.55 11.51 2.34
N ARG A 61 -19.05 10.46 1.67
CA ARG A 61 -20.49 10.21 1.57
C ARG A 61 -21.16 9.98 2.93
N LEU A 62 -20.49 9.32 3.87
CA LEU A 62 -21.07 8.99 5.17
C LEU A 62 -21.03 10.15 6.16
N PHE A 63 -20.06 11.05 6.04
CA PHE A 63 -19.80 12.09 7.03
C PHE A 63 -20.06 13.52 6.52
N TYR A 64 -20.00 13.76 5.20
CA TYR A 64 -20.04 15.11 4.62
C TYR A 64 -21.02 15.28 3.44
N GLY A 65 -21.47 14.20 2.80
CA GLY A 65 -22.44 14.23 1.70
C GLY A 65 -21.80 14.32 0.33
#